data_AF-A0A9E3F970-F1
#
_entry.id   AF-A0A9E3F970-F1
#
_cell.length_a   1.000
_cell.length_b   1.000
_cell.length_c   1.000
_cell.angle_alpha   90.00
_cell.angle_beta   90.00
_cell.angle_gamma   90.00
#
_symmetry.space_group_name_H-M   'P 1'
#
loop_
_entity.id
_entity.type
_entity.pdbx_description
1 polymer ?
#
loop_
_entity_poly.entity_id
_entity_poly.type
_entity_poly.pdbx_seq_one_letter_code
_entity_poly.pdbx_strand_id
1 'polypeptide(L)'
;MAAGRGRWLAFVLAALMTGGPSSAHAVDLQLFTDADKACAYIATAQAEDVAMVEIWLTILQRDAASSWAVVRTDLQRLGGEARTIEQAIAAMDAQIAQGHVVLRAARARIRAIETQPETAALNAEREALQAEMRATSEELIERSFDLRDAKARLATMQAAIAGRRDIAAVIDAAQATVRQFGGAIRDCAKLRRASLMAVGPDIGTQH
;
A
#
# COMPACT_ATOMS: atom_id res chain seq x y z
N MET A 1 32.12 -5.47 -2.25
CA MET A 1 31.55 -5.75 -0.92
C MET A 1 30.93 -4.47 -0.37
N ALA A 2 29.61 -4.25 -0.55
CA ALA A 2 28.85 -3.15 0.10
C ALA A 2 27.31 -3.26 -0.09
N ALA A 3 26.80 -3.98 -1.10
CA ALA A 3 25.37 -3.98 -1.45
C ALA A 3 24.47 -5.03 -0.73
N GLY A 4 25.03 -5.84 0.17
CA GLY A 4 24.30 -6.92 0.86
C GLY A 4 23.63 -6.55 2.20
N ARG A 5 23.91 -5.35 2.74
CA ARG A 5 23.51 -4.97 4.11
C ARG A 5 22.12 -4.31 4.21
N GLY A 6 21.51 -3.86 3.10
CA GLY A 6 20.20 -3.20 3.10
C GLY A 6 18.98 -4.14 3.03
N ARG A 7 19.12 -5.34 2.44
CA ARG A 7 18.03 -6.32 2.33
C ARG A 7 17.84 -7.17 3.59
N TRP A 8 18.88 -7.23 4.44
CA TRP A 8 18.89 -7.94 5.71
C TRP A 8 18.17 -7.15 6.83
N LEU A 9 18.19 -5.82 6.76
CA LEU A 9 17.51 -4.93 7.72
C LEU A 9 15.97 -5.09 7.68
N ALA A 10 15.41 -5.33 6.50
CA ALA A 10 13.97 -5.58 6.30
C ALA A 10 13.52 -6.95 6.85
N PHE A 11 14.43 -7.93 6.89
CA PHE A 11 14.18 -9.28 7.39
C PHE A 11 14.16 -9.32 8.93
N VAL A 12 14.97 -8.47 9.57
CA VAL A 12 15.05 -8.29 11.04
C VAL A 12 13.91 -7.42 11.58
N LEU A 13 13.40 -6.44 10.82
CA LEU A 13 12.31 -5.57 11.26
C LEU A 13 10.92 -6.25 11.31
N ALA A 14 10.69 -7.28 10.49
CA ALA A 14 9.45 -8.05 10.53
C ALA A 14 9.41 -9.06 11.69
N ALA A 15 10.56 -9.61 12.10
CA ALA A 15 10.68 -10.44 13.30
C ALA A 15 10.39 -9.68 14.61
N LEU A 16 10.44 -8.33 14.58
CA LEU A 16 10.29 -7.44 15.74
C LEU A 16 8.88 -6.88 15.96
N MET A 17 7.94 -7.00 15.02
CA MET A 17 6.65 -6.28 15.07
C MET A 17 5.48 -7.05 15.71
N THR A 18 5.57 -8.36 16.00
CA THR A 18 4.38 -9.14 16.41
C THR A 18 4.52 -10.05 17.64
N GLY A 19 5.66 -10.11 18.32
CA GLY A 19 5.77 -10.72 19.66
C GLY A 19 5.52 -12.25 19.71
N GLY A 20 6.60 -13.02 19.86
CA GLY A 20 6.55 -14.47 20.09
C GLY A 20 7.88 -14.99 20.66
N PRO A 21 7.87 -16.10 21.44
CA PRO A 21 8.58 -16.19 22.71
C PRO A 21 10.08 -16.46 22.59
N SER A 22 10.76 -15.91 23.60
CA SER A 22 12.11 -16.21 24.04
C SER A 22 12.39 -17.72 24.16
N SER A 23 13.64 -18.07 23.86
CA SER A 23 14.32 -19.34 24.15
C SER A 23 13.83 -20.60 23.43
N ALA A 24 14.18 -20.73 22.14
CA ALA A 24 14.72 -21.98 21.59
C ALA A 24 15.42 -21.63 20.28
N HIS A 25 16.74 -21.72 20.31
CA HIS A 25 17.67 -21.65 19.18
C HIS A 25 17.32 -20.68 18.04
N ALA A 26 18.09 -19.59 17.98
CA ALA A 26 18.50 -19.01 16.72
C ALA A 26 19.15 -20.10 15.86
N VAL A 27 18.33 -20.94 15.23
CA VAL A 27 18.75 -21.68 14.05
C VAL A 27 19.10 -20.58 13.08
N ASP A 28 20.39 -20.47 12.83
CA ASP A 28 21.02 -19.40 12.09
C ASP A 28 20.19 -19.17 10.81
N LEU A 29 19.46 -18.05 10.71
CA LEU A 29 18.59 -17.78 9.56
C LEU A 29 19.39 -17.71 8.25
N GLN A 30 20.72 -17.65 8.32
CA GLN A 30 21.64 -17.84 7.20
C GLN A 30 21.69 -19.28 6.65
N LEU A 31 21.36 -20.30 7.44
CA LEU A 31 21.21 -21.68 6.96
C LEU A 31 20.01 -21.85 6.03
N PHE A 32 19.05 -20.92 6.10
CA PHE A 32 17.75 -21.00 5.43
C PHE A 32 17.56 -20.05 4.25
N THR A 33 18.60 -19.29 3.88
CA THR A 33 18.60 -18.54 2.61
C THR A 33 18.96 -19.40 1.40
N ASP A 34 19.26 -20.68 1.64
CA ASP A 34 19.71 -21.65 0.65
C ASP A 34 18.94 -22.95 0.86
N ALA A 35 18.12 -23.31 -0.13
CA ALA A 35 17.29 -24.51 -0.08
C ALA A 35 18.15 -25.78 0.07
N ASP A 36 19.36 -25.78 -0.48
CA ASP A 36 20.26 -26.93 -0.43
C ASP A 36 20.83 -27.11 0.97
N LYS A 37 21.17 -26.01 1.67
CA LYS A 37 21.61 -26.05 3.08
C LYS A 37 20.49 -26.45 4.03
N ALA A 38 19.28 -25.98 3.78
CA ALA A 38 18.11 -26.38 4.55
C ALA A 38 17.81 -27.87 4.38
N CYS A 39 17.91 -28.40 3.16
CA CYS A 39 17.78 -29.82 2.88
C CYS A 39 18.90 -30.66 3.51
N ALA A 40 20.14 -30.18 3.50
CA ALA A 40 21.26 -30.82 4.18
C ALA A 40 21.04 -30.89 5.71
N TYR A 41 20.54 -29.81 6.32
CA TYR A 41 20.15 -29.82 7.73
C TYR A 41 19.01 -30.81 8.01
N ILE A 42 17.96 -30.81 7.20
CA ILE A 42 16.82 -31.73 7.36
C ILE A 42 17.25 -33.19 7.22
N ALA A 43 18.24 -33.48 6.38
CA ALA A 43 18.79 -34.83 6.22
C ALA A 43 19.39 -35.37 7.53
N THR A 44 19.97 -34.50 8.37
CA THR A 44 20.69 -34.88 9.59
C THR A 44 19.97 -34.51 10.91
N ALA A 45 18.96 -33.65 10.87
CA ALA A 45 18.23 -33.15 12.05
C ALA A 45 17.41 -34.25 12.76
N GLN A 46 16.98 -34.06 14.00
CA GLN A 46 16.06 -35.03 14.62
C GLN A 46 14.64 -34.88 14.09
N ALA A 47 13.78 -35.89 14.29
CA ALA A 47 12.38 -35.83 13.83
C ALA A 47 11.61 -34.67 14.49
N GLU A 48 11.91 -34.38 15.76
CA GLU A 48 11.33 -33.27 16.52
C GLU A 48 11.74 -31.90 15.94
N ASP A 49 13.01 -31.75 15.53
CA ASP A 49 13.52 -30.53 14.89
C ASP A 49 12.80 -30.26 13.56
N VAL A 50 12.58 -31.30 12.74
CA VAL A 50 11.87 -31.18 11.46
C VAL A 50 10.41 -30.79 11.68
N ALA A 51 9.74 -31.39 12.68
CA ALA A 51 8.36 -31.04 13.03
C ALA A 51 8.27 -29.58 13.53
N MET A 52 9.23 -29.12 14.34
CA MET A 52 9.30 -27.73 14.77
C MET A 52 9.46 -26.77 13.60
N VAL A 53 10.32 -27.08 12.63
CA VAL A 53 10.49 -26.27 11.41
C VAL A 53 9.20 -26.22 10.58
N GLU A 54 8.48 -27.33 10.43
CA GLU A 54 7.18 -27.35 9.72
C GLU A 54 6.11 -26.50 10.43
N ILE A 55 6.07 -26.52 11.77
CA ILE A 55 5.19 -25.67 12.58
C ILE A 55 5.54 -24.20 12.40
N TRP A 56 6.83 -23.84 12.51
CA TRP A 56 7.31 -22.47 12.31
C TRP A 56 6.97 -21.93 10.92
N LEU A 57 7.17 -22.72 9.86
CA LEU A 57 6.79 -22.35 8.49
C LEU A 57 5.29 -22.07 8.36
N THR A 58 4.46 -22.86 9.04
CA THR A 58 3.00 -22.69 9.01
C THR A 58 2.58 -21.39 9.70
N ILE A 59 3.19 -21.05 10.84
CA ILE A 59 2.96 -19.79 11.55
C ILE A 59 3.37 -18.61 10.67
N LEU A 60 4.57 -18.64 10.09
CA LEU A 60 5.07 -17.59 9.20
C LEU A 60 4.16 -17.36 7.98
N GLN A 61 3.65 -18.45 7.38
CA GLN A 61 2.71 -18.36 6.25
C GLN A 61 1.38 -17.72 6.66
N ARG A 62 0.86 -18.06 7.85
CA ARG A 62 -0.36 -17.48 8.41
C ARG A 62 -0.20 -15.98 8.70
N ASP A 63 0.90 -15.59 9.33
CA ASP A 63 1.17 -14.19 9.70
C ASP A 63 1.41 -13.31 8.47
N ALA A 64 2.07 -13.85 7.44
CA ALA A 64 2.22 -13.14 6.18
C ALA A 64 0.87 -12.95 5.46
N ALA A 65 -0.03 -13.94 5.53
CA ALA A 65 -1.36 -13.86 4.92
C ALA A 65 -2.28 -12.88 5.64
N SER A 66 -2.26 -12.86 6.98
CA SER A 66 -3.03 -11.89 7.78
C SER A 66 -2.52 -10.46 7.56
N SER A 67 -1.20 -10.25 7.58
CA SER A 67 -0.58 -8.96 7.29
C SER A 67 -0.96 -8.44 5.89
N TRP A 68 -0.96 -9.34 4.90
CA TRP A 68 -1.39 -9.00 3.53
C TRP A 68 -2.86 -8.57 3.45
N ALA A 69 -3.75 -9.24 4.19
CA ALA A 69 -5.16 -8.89 4.22
C ALA A 69 -5.40 -7.47 4.75
N VAL A 70 -4.66 -7.08 5.81
CA VAL A 70 -4.69 -5.72 6.36
C VAL A 70 -4.22 -4.70 5.33
N VAL A 71 -3.06 -4.90 4.71
CA VAL A 71 -2.52 -3.98 3.70
C VAL A 71 -3.47 -3.80 2.51
N ARG A 72 -4.10 -4.89 2.05
CA ARG A 72 -5.08 -4.83 0.96
C ARG A 72 -6.32 -4.01 1.34
N THR A 73 -6.82 -4.21 2.54
CA THR A 73 -7.99 -3.49 3.06
C THR A 73 -7.68 -1.98 3.15
N ASP A 74 -6.50 -1.64 3.66
CA ASP A 74 -6.04 -0.24 3.72
C ASP A 74 -5.89 0.39 2.33
N LEU A 75 -5.32 -0.34 1.37
CA LEU A 75 -5.20 0.14 -0.02
C LEU A 75 -6.57 0.37 -0.67
N GLN A 76 -7.55 -0.51 -0.42
CA GLN A 76 -8.91 -0.34 -0.91
C GLN A 76 -9.58 0.89 -0.30
N ARG A 77 -9.45 1.07 1.02
CA ARG A 77 -9.98 2.24 1.72
C ARG A 77 -9.39 3.54 1.18
N LEU A 78 -8.06 3.64 1.13
CA LEU A 78 -7.36 4.81 0.62
C LEU A 78 -7.68 5.09 -0.85
N GLY A 79 -7.80 4.04 -1.67
CA GLY A 79 -8.23 4.17 -3.07
C GLY A 79 -9.69 4.62 -3.22
N GLY A 80 -10.56 4.32 -2.25
CA GLY A 80 -11.91 4.88 -2.15
C GLY A 80 -11.87 6.36 -1.81
N GLU A 81 -11.14 6.73 -0.76
CA GLU A 81 -11.00 8.11 -0.30
C GLU A 81 -10.40 9.03 -1.37
N ALA A 82 -9.36 8.57 -2.08
CA ALA A 82 -8.76 9.31 -3.18
C ALA A 82 -9.77 9.62 -4.30
N ARG A 83 -10.61 8.65 -4.67
CA ARG A 83 -11.67 8.85 -5.69
C ARG A 83 -12.72 9.86 -5.25
N THR A 84 -13.09 9.86 -3.97
CA THR A 84 -14.01 10.88 -3.43
C THR A 84 -13.42 12.28 -3.53
N ILE A 85 -12.12 12.43 -3.22
CA ILE A 85 -11.42 13.71 -3.36
C ILE A 85 -11.33 14.14 -4.83
N GLU A 86 -11.05 13.21 -5.74
CA GLU A 86 -11.04 13.48 -7.20
C GLU A 86 -12.40 13.99 -7.70
N GLN A 87 -13.50 13.38 -7.24
CA GLN A 87 -14.86 13.84 -7.57
C GLN A 87 -15.14 15.24 -7.02
N ALA A 88 -14.71 15.52 -5.78
CA ALA A 88 -14.87 16.84 -5.19
C ALA A 88 -14.07 17.91 -5.96
N ILE A 89 -12.82 17.60 -6.36
CA ILE A 89 -12.00 18.46 -7.21
C ILE A 89 -12.70 18.76 -8.54
N ALA A 90 -13.24 17.73 -9.21
CA ALA A 90 -13.95 17.91 -10.47
C ALA A 90 -15.19 18.81 -10.32
N ALA A 91 -15.93 18.66 -9.23
CA ALA A 91 -17.08 19.52 -8.94
C ALA A 91 -16.65 20.98 -8.68
N MET A 92 -15.57 21.20 -7.93
CA MET A 92 -15.03 22.54 -7.69
C MET A 92 -14.51 23.19 -8.98
N ASP A 93 -13.79 22.45 -9.81
CA ASP A 93 -13.31 22.93 -11.11
C ASP A 93 -14.49 23.36 -12.01
N ALA A 94 -15.58 22.58 -12.03
CA ALA A 94 -16.80 22.93 -12.76
C ALA A 94 -17.48 24.21 -12.23
N GLN A 95 -17.59 24.34 -10.91
CA GLN A 95 -18.14 25.54 -10.26
C GLN A 95 -17.31 26.79 -10.56
N ILE A 96 -15.98 26.68 -10.54
CA ILE A 96 -15.08 27.79 -10.88
C ILE A 96 -15.26 28.20 -12.36
N ALA A 97 -15.34 27.22 -13.27
CA ALA A 97 -15.59 27.48 -14.68
C ALA A 97 -16.94 28.20 -14.89
N GLN A 98 -17.99 27.79 -14.18
CA GLN A 98 -19.29 28.44 -14.23
C GLN A 98 -19.24 29.88 -13.70
N GLY A 99 -18.56 30.14 -12.59
CA GLY A 99 -18.39 31.50 -12.08
C GLY A 99 -17.64 32.41 -13.08
N HIS A 100 -16.64 31.89 -13.79
CA HIS A 100 -15.98 32.63 -14.87
C HIS A 100 -16.90 32.92 -16.07
N VAL A 101 -17.89 32.08 -16.35
CA VAL A 101 -18.92 32.38 -17.35
C VAL A 101 -19.81 33.52 -16.88
N VAL A 102 -20.26 33.49 -15.61
CA VAL A 102 -21.07 34.56 -15.01
C VAL A 102 -20.34 35.90 -15.04
N LEU A 103 -19.07 35.94 -14.63
CA LEU A 103 -18.24 37.15 -14.68
C LEU A 103 -18.09 37.71 -16.10
N ARG A 104 -17.94 36.84 -17.11
CA ARG A 104 -17.86 37.26 -18.52
C ARG A 104 -19.19 37.85 -19.00
N ALA A 105 -20.31 37.25 -18.62
CA ALA A 105 -21.64 37.74 -18.97
C ALA A 105 -21.93 39.10 -18.32
N ALA A 106 -21.63 39.25 -17.02
CA ALA A 106 -21.78 40.52 -16.31
C ALA A 106 -20.91 41.63 -16.93
N ARG A 107 -19.65 41.32 -17.26
CA ARG A 107 -18.75 42.27 -17.95
C ARG A 107 -19.27 42.68 -19.33
N ALA A 108 -19.82 41.74 -20.10
CA ALA A 108 -20.42 42.06 -21.40
C ALA A 108 -21.65 42.97 -21.25
N ARG A 109 -22.46 42.75 -20.22
CA ARG A 109 -23.65 43.56 -19.93
C ARG A 109 -23.28 44.97 -19.48
N ILE A 110 -22.27 45.13 -18.63
CA ILE A 110 -21.71 46.45 -18.28
C ILE A 110 -21.30 47.22 -19.54
N ARG A 111 -20.58 46.57 -20.46
CA ARG A 111 -20.17 47.21 -21.73
C ARG A 111 -21.37 47.62 -22.58
N ALA A 112 -22.43 46.82 -22.63
CA ALA A 112 -23.65 47.16 -23.36
C ALA A 112 -24.36 48.38 -22.73
N ILE A 113 -24.34 48.49 -21.40
CA ILE A 113 -24.87 49.66 -20.68
C ILE A 113 -24.03 50.90 -21.00
N GLU A 114 -22.70 50.79 -21.01
CA GLU A 114 -21.77 51.89 -21.31
C GLU A 114 -21.93 52.47 -22.73
N THR A 115 -22.53 51.72 -23.66
CA THR A 115 -22.82 52.22 -25.03
C THR A 115 -24.16 52.94 -25.15
N GLN A 116 -25.00 52.94 -24.11
CA GLN A 116 -26.32 53.56 -24.10
C GLN A 116 -26.25 54.99 -23.54
N PRO A 117 -27.21 55.86 -23.90
CA PRO A 117 -27.31 57.19 -23.31
C PRO A 117 -27.48 57.07 -21.79
N GLU A 118 -26.72 57.87 -21.06
CA GLU A 118 -26.62 57.75 -19.60
C GLU A 118 -27.96 58.11 -18.94
N THR A 119 -28.48 57.19 -18.12
CA THR A 119 -29.67 57.40 -17.30
C THR A 119 -29.41 56.93 -15.88
N ALA A 120 -30.12 57.49 -14.91
CA ALA A 120 -30.00 57.08 -13.51
C ALA A 120 -30.25 55.56 -13.32
N ALA A 121 -31.20 54.99 -14.08
CA ALA A 121 -31.50 53.56 -14.04
C ALA A 121 -30.33 52.70 -14.55
N LEU A 122 -29.72 53.08 -15.68
CA LEU A 122 -28.57 52.36 -16.24
C LEU A 122 -27.33 52.47 -15.36
N ASN A 123 -27.10 53.62 -14.73
CA ASN A 123 -26.02 53.78 -13.76
C ASN A 123 -26.21 52.88 -12.53
N ALA A 124 -27.43 52.79 -12.00
CA ALA A 124 -27.75 51.87 -10.91
C ALA A 124 -27.56 50.39 -11.31
N GLU A 125 -28.00 49.98 -12.52
CA GLU A 125 -27.77 48.62 -13.02
C GLU A 125 -26.26 48.32 -13.17
N ARG A 126 -25.47 49.27 -13.68
CA ARG A 126 -24.01 49.13 -13.80
C ARG A 126 -23.35 48.94 -12.44
N GLU A 127 -23.70 49.77 -11.45
CA GLU A 127 -23.15 49.67 -10.10
C GLU A 127 -23.50 48.35 -9.43
N ALA A 128 -24.75 47.88 -9.58
CA ALA A 128 -25.18 46.58 -9.10
C ALA A 128 -24.37 45.43 -9.74
N LEU A 129 -24.22 45.42 -11.06
CA LEU A 129 -23.42 44.43 -11.77
C LEU A 129 -21.94 44.47 -11.36
N GLN A 130 -21.38 45.65 -11.11
CA GLN A 130 -20.01 45.78 -10.61
C GLN A 130 -19.86 45.21 -9.19
N ALA A 131 -20.84 45.41 -8.32
CA ALA A 131 -20.85 44.82 -6.97
C ALA A 131 -20.97 43.28 -7.04
N GLU A 132 -21.88 42.75 -7.86
CA GLU A 132 -22.02 41.31 -8.10
C GLU A 132 -20.72 40.70 -8.64
N MET A 133 -20.08 41.35 -9.61
CA MET A 133 -18.80 40.90 -10.14
C MET A 133 -17.69 40.83 -9.08
N ARG A 134 -17.63 41.81 -8.16
CA ARG A 134 -16.66 41.79 -7.06
C ARG A 134 -16.93 40.61 -6.13
N ALA A 135 -18.19 40.44 -5.71
CA ALA A 135 -18.59 39.33 -4.85
C ALA A 135 -18.30 37.95 -5.49
N THR A 136 -18.67 37.76 -6.76
CA THR A 136 -18.37 36.51 -7.49
C THR A 136 -16.86 36.31 -7.66
N SER A 137 -16.08 37.37 -7.88
CA SER A 137 -14.62 37.27 -7.98
C SER A 137 -13.99 36.84 -6.65
N GLU A 138 -14.46 37.35 -5.52
CA GLU A 138 -13.99 36.96 -4.19
C GLU A 138 -14.31 35.49 -3.90
N GLU A 139 -15.53 35.06 -4.19
CA GLU A 139 -15.95 33.65 -4.05
C GLU A 139 -15.10 32.71 -4.93
N LEU A 140 -14.78 33.12 -6.16
CA LEU A 140 -13.89 32.35 -7.04
C LEU A 140 -12.47 32.25 -6.50
N ILE A 141 -11.96 33.31 -5.88
CA ILE A 141 -10.64 33.31 -5.25
C ILE A 141 -10.63 32.31 -4.10
N GLU A 142 -11.62 32.37 -3.20
CA GLU A 142 -11.74 31.43 -2.07
C GLU A 142 -11.82 29.98 -2.56
N ARG A 143 -12.71 29.69 -3.52
CA ARG A 143 -12.81 28.36 -4.13
C ARG A 143 -11.52 27.89 -4.80
N SER A 144 -10.72 28.81 -5.35
CA SER A 144 -9.42 28.47 -5.93
C SER A 144 -8.39 28.04 -4.88
N PHE A 145 -8.50 28.56 -3.65
CA PHE A 145 -7.67 28.11 -2.53
C PHE A 145 -8.12 26.73 -2.05
N ASP A 146 -9.42 26.53 -1.86
CA ASP A 146 -9.99 25.23 -1.49
C ASP A 146 -9.63 24.13 -2.50
N LEU A 147 -9.73 24.45 -3.79
CA LEU A 147 -9.33 23.55 -4.87
C LEU A 147 -7.84 23.18 -4.79
N ARG A 148 -6.98 24.15 -4.49
CA ARG A 148 -5.53 23.91 -4.32
C ARG A 148 -5.26 23.02 -3.11
N ASP A 149 -5.93 23.26 -1.99
CA ASP A 149 -5.82 22.43 -0.80
C ASP A 149 -6.31 21.00 -1.06
N ALA A 150 -7.46 20.84 -1.72
CA ALA A 150 -7.98 19.53 -2.12
C ALA A 150 -7.00 18.77 -3.04
N LYS A 151 -6.39 19.45 -4.01
CA LYS A 151 -5.35 18.88 -4.88
C LYS A 151 -4.10 18.46 -4.10
N ALA A 152 -3.68 19.25 -3.10
CA ALA A 152 -2.54 18.91 -2.24
C ALA A 152 -2.85 17.69 -1.34
N ARG A 153 -4.06 17.61 -0.79
CA ARG A 153 -4.54 16.43 -0.04
C ARG A 153 -4.55 15.17 -0.90
N LEU A 154 -5.04 15.27 -2.13
CA LEU A 154 -5.02 14.16 -3.09
C LEU A 154 -3.59 13.69 -3.37
N ALA A 155 -2.65 14.61 -3.62
CA ALA A 155 -1.25 14.26 -3.88
C ALA A 155 -0.61 13.54 -2.68
N THR A 156 -0.87 14.02 -1.46
CA THR A 156 -0.40 13.37 -0.23
C THR A 156 -0.97 11.97 -0.08
N MET A 157 -2.25 11.80 -0.39
CA MET A 157 -2.92 10.50 -0.32
C MET A 157 -2.39 9.53 -1.39
N GLN A 158 -2.13 10.01 -2.61
CA GLN A 158 -1.51 9.21 -3.67
C GLN A 158 -0.10 8.76 -3.29
N ALA A 159 0.69 9.62 -2.63
CA ALA A 159 1.99 9.22 -2.09
C ALA A 159 1.87 8.15 -1.01
N ALA A 160 0.88 8.26 -0.11
CA ALA A 160 0.60 7.24 0.91
C ALA A 160 0.18 5.90 0.28
N ILE A 161 -0.65 5.93 -0.77
CA ILE A 161 -1.03 4.74 -1.54
C ILE A 161 0.21 4.10 -2.18
N ALA A 162 1.09 4.90 -2.80
CA ALA A 162 2.33 4.41 -3.40
C ALA A 162 3.22 3.71 -2.36
N GLY A 163 3.47 4.35 -1.21
CA GLY A 163 4.25 3.73 -0.14
C GLY A 163 3.65 2.42 0.38
N ARG A 164 2.31 2.33 0.46
CA ARG A 164 1.65 1.06 0.83
C ARG A 164 1.72 -0.01 -0.26
N ARG A 165 1.78 0.36 -1.54
CA ARG A 165 2.04 -0.58 -2.65
C ARG A 165 3.46 -1.13 -2.60
N ASP A 166 4.43 -0.34 -2.16
CA ASP A 166 5.80 -0.81 -1.98
C ASP A 166 5.88 -1.84 -0.84
N ILE A 167 5.24 -1.56 0.30
CA ILE A 167 5.08 -2.54 1.40
C ILE A 167 4.40 -3.80 0.89
N ALA A 168 3.37 -3.62 0.07
CA ALA A 168 2.63 -4.73 -0.50
C ALA A 168 3.54 -5.64 -1.36
N ALA A 169 4.35 -5.07 -2.24
CA ALA A 169 5.31 -5.81 -3.05
C ALA A 169 6.36 -6.54 -2.21
N VAL A 170 6.80 -5.95 -1.08
CA VAL A 170 7.72 -6.61 -0.14
C VAL A 170 7.06 -7.83 0.51
N ILE A 171 5.80 -7.72 0.92
CA ILE A 171 5.05 -8.85 1.50
C ILE A 171 4.88 -9.97 0.46
N ASP A 172 4.52 -9.64 -0.77
CA ASP A 172 4.37 -10.62 -1.86
C ASP A 172 5.69 -11.35 -2.14
N ALA A 173 6.81 -10.61 -2.19
CA ALA A 173 8.14 -11.21 -2.36
C ALA A 173 8.53 -12.12 -1.18
N ALA A 174 8.21 -11.71 0.06
CA ALA A 174 8.43 -12.53 1.24
C ALA A 174 7.58 -13.81 1.21
N GLN A 175 6.30 -13.72 0.85
CA GLN A 175 5.43 -14.88 0.70
C GLN A 175 5.92 -15.84 -0.38
N ALA A 176 6.36 -15.33 -1.53
CA ALA A 176 6.92 -16.16 -2.59
C ALA A 176 8.15 -16.94 -2.10
N THR A 177 9.03 -16.26 -1.37
CA THR A 177 10.23 -16.86 -0.78
C THR A 177 9.87 -17.95 0.23
N VAL A 178 8.94 -17.67 1.16
CA VAL A 178 8.47 -18.64 2.17
C VAL A 178 7.79 -19.86 1.52
N ARG A 179 7.02 -19.67 0.43
CA ARG A 179 6.39 -20.77 -0.30
C ARG A 179 7.41 -21.65 -1.01
N GLN A 180 8.36 -21.04 -1.72
CA GLN A 180 9.42 -21.75 -2.42
C GLN A 180 10.25 -22.59 -1.42
N PHE A 181 10.65 -21.95 -0.33
CA PHE A 181 11.44 -22.57 0.72
C PHE A 181 10.67 -23.69 1.45
N GLY A 182 9.43 -23.41 1.85
CA GLY A 182 8.57 -24.42 2.49
C GLY A 182 8.24 -25.60 1.57
N GLY A 183 8.22 -25.40 0.24
CA GLY A 183 8.16 -26.47 -0.74
C GLY A 183 9.40 -27.38 -0.66
N ALA A 184 10.58 -26.79 -0.81
CA ALA A 184 11.85 -27.52 -0.76
C ALA A 184 12.04 -28.30 0.56
N ILE A 185 11.76 -27.67 1.70
CA ILE A 185 11.84 -28.33 3.02
C ILE A 185 10.92 -29.55 3.10
N ARG A 186 9.65 -29.39 2.70
CA ARG A 186 8.68 -30.50 2.76
C ARG A 186 9.07 -31.64 1.84
N ASP A 187 9.62 -31.33 0.67
CA ASP A 187 10.07 -32.36 -0.26
C ASP A 187 11.31 -33.10 0.25
N CYS A 188 12.27 -32.40 0.86
CA CYS A 188 13.41 -33.01 1.54
C CYS A 188 12.99 -33.86 2.76
N ALA A 189 12.02 -33.40 3.54
CA ALA A 189 11.46 -34.17 4.65
C ALA A 189 10.70 -35.43 4.18
N LYS A 190 10.01 -35.39 3.03
CA LYS A 190 9.38 -36.57 2.42
C LYS A 190 10.43 -37.58 1.96
N LEU A 191 11.46 -37.12 1.25
CA LEU A 191 12.55 -37.98 0.78
C LEU A 191 13.24 -38.69 1.95
N ARG A 192 13.53 -37.95 3.02
CA ARG A 192 14.12 -38.53 4.23
C ARG A 192 13.22 -39.60 4.87
N ARG A 193 11.91 -39.32 5.01
CA ARG A 193 10.94 -40.31 5.53
C ARG A 193 10.90 -41.57 4.67
N ALA A 194 10.90 -41.42 3.36
CA ALA A 194 10.95 -42.55 2.43
C ALA A 194 12.25 -43.37 2.61
N SER A 195 13.41 -42.72 2.75
CA SER A 195 14.69 -43.39 3.00
C SER A 195 14.71 -44.14 4.34
N LEU A 196 14.17 -43.56 5.41
CA LEU A 196 14.09 -44.21 6.73
C LEU A 196 13.14 -45.41 6.73
N MET A 197 12.07 -45.39 5.93
CA MET A 197 11.16 -46.54 5.77
C MET A 197 11.75 -47.64 4.88
N ALA A 198 12.60 -47.29 3.91
CA ALA A 198 13.31 -48.26 3.07
C ALA A 198 14.40 -49.03 3.85
N VAL A 199 14.98 -48.41 4.88
CA VAL A 199 15.84 -49.08 5.87
C VAL A 199 14.93 -49.71 6.94
N GLY A 200 14.15 -50.71 6.54
CA GLY A 200 13.40 -51.57 7.47
C GLY A 200 14.36 -52.32 8.41
N PRO A 201 13.91 -52.73 9.60
CA PRO A 201 14.80 -53.29 10.60
C PRO A 201 15.23 -54.69 10.15
N ASP A 202 16.51 -54.84 9.81
CA ASP A 202 17.18 -56.13 9.80
C ASP A 202 17.29 -56.57 11.27
N ILE A 203 16.17 -57.03 11.84
CA ILE A 203 16.17 -57.78 13.09
C ILE A 203 16.77 -59.13 12.73
N GLY A 204 18.10 -59.19 12.79
CA GLY A 204 18.87 -60.40 12.71
C GLY A 204 18.32 -61.41 13.72
N THR A 205 17.58 -62.39 13.23
CA THR A 205 17.39 -63.67 13.90
C THR A 205 18.70 -64.44 13.76
N GLN A 206 19.65 -64.16 14.66
CA GLN A 206 20.78 -65.06 14.88
C GLN A 206 20.30 -66.18 15.80
N HIS A 207 20.04 -67.32 15.18
CA HIS A 207 19.98 -68.64 15.82
C HIS A 207 21.35 -69.07 16.34
#